data_AF-A0A9E5L0Y6-F1
#
_entry.id   AF-A0A9E5L0Y6-F1
#
_cell.length_a   1.000
_cell.length_b   1.000
_cell.length_c   1.000
_cell.angle_alpha   90.00
_cell.angle_beta   90.00
_cell.angle_gamma   90.00
#
_symmetry.space_group_name_H-M   'P 1'
#
loop_
_entity.id
_entity.type
_entity.pdbx_description
1 polymer ?
#
loop_
_entity_poly.entity_id
_entity_poly.type
_entity_poly.pdbx_seq_one_letter_code
_entity_poly.pdbx_strand_id
1 'polypeptide(L)' 'MSKNSLYLLQNLYFYNPRPCPRGAMCLMANYSAGEQTLIHKFGIDGYALKYQKSALVPGTLLTQYSMDEDTY' A
#
# COMPACT_ATOMS: atom_id res chain seq x y z
N MET A 1 -16.80 11.73 10.98
CA MET A 1 -16.82 11.66 9.50
C MET A 1 -16.51 13.02 8.86
N SER A 2 -15.23 13.28 8.58
CA SER A 2 -14.81 14.39 7.72
C SER A 2 -15.40 14.16 6.32
N LYS A 3 -16.39 14.97 5.93
CA LYS A 3 -17.12 14.86 4.65
C LYS A 3 -16.23 15.11 3.41
N ASN A 4 -14.94 15.40 3.63
CA ASN A 4 -14.04 15.97 2.64
C ASN A 4 -12.80 15.09 2.39
N SER A 5 -12.83 13.79 2.68
CA SER A 5 -11.70 12.91 2.38
C SER A 5 -12.15 11.62 1.69
N LEU A 6 -11.51 11.30 0.56
CA LEU A 6 -11.67 10.08 -0.21
C LEU A 6 -10.39 9.25 -0.10
N TYR A 7 -10.54 7.97 0.22
CA TYR A 7 -9.45 7.01 0.24
C TYR A 7 -9.60 6.01 -0.90
N LEU A 8 -8.55 5.85 -1.71
CA LEU A 8 -8.46 4.84 -2.76
C LEU A 8 -7.39 3.83 -2.38
N LEU A 9 -7.74 2.55 -2.47
CA LEU A 9 -6.88 1.43 -2.08
C LEU A 9 -6.53 0.61 -3.33
N GLN A 10 -5.27 0.23 -3.46
CA GLN A 10 -4.79 -0.67 -4.51
C GLN A 10 -3.93 -1.77 -3.89
N ASN A 11 -4.28 -3.02 -4.15
CA ASN A 11 -3.46 -4.16 -3.75
C ASN A 11 -2.32 -4.36 -4.76
N LEU A 12 -1.11 -4.50 -4.25
CA LEU A 12 0.12 -4.67 -4.99
C LEU A 12 0.77 -5.99 -4.55
N TYR A 13 1.07 -6.84 -5.52
CA TYR A 13 1.86 -8.04 -5.31
C TYR A 13 3.30 -7.76 -5.73
N PHE A 14 4.28 -8.11 -4.91
CA PHE A 14 5.70 -8.05 -5.28
C PHE A 14 6.34 -9.42 -5.21
N TYR A 15 7.21 -9.68 -6.18
CA TYR A 15 8.03 -10.88 -6.27
C TYR A 15 9.46 -10.46 -6.56
N ASN A 16 10.37 -10.78 -5.64
CA ASN A 16 11.79 -10.48 -5.78
C ASN A 16 12.60 -11.79 -5.75
N PRO A 17 12.91 -12.37 -6.92
CA PRO A 17 13.81 -13.51 -6.99
C PRO A 17 15.23 -13.02 -6.69
N ARG A 18 15.83 -13.50 -5.61
CA ARG A 18 17.26 -13.29 -5.35
C ARG A 18 18.02 -14.51 -5.86
N PRO A 19 18.53 -14.50 -7.11
CA PRO A 19 19.30 -15.62 -7.62
C PRO A 19 20.54 -15.80 -6.73
N CYS A 20 20.90 -17.06 -6.49
CA CYS A 20 22.14 -17.36 -5.79
C CYS A 20 23.33 -16.81 -6.59
N PRO A 21 24.19 -15.96 -6.01
CA PRO A 21 25.38 -15.46 -6.69
C PRO A 21 26.26 -16.62 -7.17
N ARG A 22 26.92 -16.48 -8.33
CA ARG A 22 27.88 -17.48 -8.83
C ARG A 22 28.97 -17.72 -7.76
N GLY A 23 29.15 -18.99 -7.38
CA GLY A 23 30.15 -19.40 -6.39
C GLY A 23 29.67 -19.39 -4.93
N ALA A 24 28.47 -18.87 -4.64
CA ALA A 24 27.83 -19.12 -3.36
C ALA A 24 27.20 -20.52 -3.37
N MET A 25 27.54 -21.37 -2.40
CA MET A 25 26.93 -22.70 -2.23
C MET A 25 25.51 -22.58 -1.64
N CYS A 26 24.60 -21.86 -2.32
CA CYS A 26 23.21 -21.87 -1.87
C CYS A 26 22.57 -23.20 -2.25
N LEU A 27 21.97 -23.89 -1.28
CA LEU A 27 21.19 -25.11 -1.51
C LEU A 27 19.97 -24.88 -2.41
N MET A 28 19.42 -23.65 -2.42
CA MET A 28 18.23 -23.28 -3.16
C MET A 28 18.13 -21.76 -3.33
N ALA A 29 17.43 -21.31 -4.37
CA ALA A 29 17.15 -19.88 -4.58
C ALA A 29 16.18 -19.38 -3.49
N ASN A 30 16.48 -18.20 -2.93
CA ASN A 30 15.60 -17.53 -1.99
C ASN A 30 14.64 -16.61 -2.76
N TYR A 31 13.35 -16.84 -2.57
CA TYR A 31 12.28 -16.03 -3.14
C TYR A 31 11.60 -15.25 -2.03
N SER A 32 11.52 -13.93 -2.17
CA SER A 32 10.69 -13.10 -1.32
C SER A 32 9.48 -12.67 -2.13
N ALA A 33 8.30 -13.08 -1.67
CA ALA A 33 7.02 -12.66 -2.21
C ALA A 33 6.17 -12.07 -1.08
N GLY A 34 5.36 -11.08 -1.41
CA GLY A 34 4.45 -10.49 -0.45
C GLY A 34 3.40 -9.61 -1.10
N GLU A 35 2.43 -9.24 -0.29
CA GLU A 35 1.37 -8.30 -0.66
C GLU A 35 1.62 -6.97 0.05
N GLN A 36 1.27 -5.88 -0.61
CA GLN A 36 1.26 -4.53 -0.06
C GLN A 36 -0.03 -3.86 -0.52
N THR A 37 -0.58 -2.98 0.30
CA THR A 37 -1.68 -2.11 -0.09
C THR A 37 -1.18 -0.69 -0.22
N LEU A 38 -1.35 -0.11 -1.41
CA LEU A 38 -1.15 1.31 -1.65
C LEU A 38 -2.43 2.06 -1.32
N ILE A 39 -2.33 3.00 -0.39
CA ILE A 39 -3.43 3.85 0.05
C ILE A 39 -3.17 5.25 -0.50
N HIS A 40 -4.11 5.78 -1.27
CA HIS A 40 -4.14 7.16 -1.70
C HIS A 40 -5.20 7.94 -0.92
N LYS A 41 -4.81 9.09 -0.39
CA LYS A 41 -5.72 10.04 0.26
C LYS A 41 -5.94 11.24 -0.65
N PHE A 42 -7.20 11.55 -0.92
CA PHE A 42 -7.65 12.74 -1.63
C PHE A 42 -8.50 13.59 -0.68
N GLY A 43 -8.21 14.89 -0.61
CA GLY A 43 -9.11 15.86 -0.04
C GLY A 43 -10.16 16.28 -1.08
N ILE A 44 -11.40 16.43 -0.64
CA ILE A 44 -12.52 16.95 -1.43
C ILE A 44 -12.76 18.40 -0.99
N ASP A 45 -12.69 19.33 -1.92
CA ASP A 45 -12.92 20.76 -1.70
C ASP A 45 -13.95 21.23 -2.73
N GLY A 46 -15.23 21.22 -2.34
CA GLY A 46 -16.35 21.38 -3.26
C GLY A 46 -16.40 20.25 -4.31
N TYR A 47 -16.20 20.60 -5.58
CA TYR A 47 -16.12 19.64 -6.71
C TYR A 47 -14.68 19.27 -7.10
N ALA A 48 -13.68 19.81 -6.42
CA ALA A 48 -12.27 19.54 -6.71
C ALA A 48 -11.73 18.41 -5.82
N LEU A 49 -11.06 17.44 -6.45
CA LEU A 49 -10.26 16.42 -5.77
C LEU A 49 -8.80 16.88 -5.72
N LYS A 50 -8.25 17.01 -4.52
CA LYS A 50 -6.84 17.35 -4.28
C LYS A 50 -6.12 16.14 -3.71
N TYR A 51 -5.14 15.63 -4.43
CA TYR A 51 -4.26 14.59 -3.91
C TYR A 51 -3.51 15.10 -2.67
N GLN A 52 -3.49 14.33 -1.59
CA GLN A 52 -2.79 14.70 -0.35
C GLN A 52 -1.56 13.83 -0.12
N LYS A 53 -1.74 12.51 -0.03
CA LYS A 53 -0.68 11.59 0.36
C LYS A 53 -0.93 10.18 -0.14
N SER A 54 0.14 9.42 -0.31
CA SER A 54 0.09 7.98 -0.44
C SER A 54 0.90 7.29 0.64
N ALA A 55 0.48 6.09 1.02
CA ALA A 55 1.22 5.21 1.92
C ALA A 55 1.18 3.78 1.43
N LEU A 56 2.30 3.06 1.56
CA LEU A 56 2.38 1.62 1.36
C LEU A 56 2.28 0.95 2.72
N VAL A 57 1.31 0.05 2.86
CA VAL A 57 1.11 -0.76 4.06
C VAL A 57 1.36 -2.23 3.70
N PRO A 58 2.17 -2.99 4.46
CA PRO A 58 2.35 -4.42 4.21
C PRO A 58 1.05 -5.19 4.39
N GLY A 59 0.80 -6.16 3.50
CA GLY A 59 -0.40 -7.00 3.48
C GLY A 59 -1.55 -6.42 2.66
N THR A 60 -2.66 -7.16 2.66
CA THR A 60 -3.91 -6.79 1.98
C THR A 60 -4.90 -6.22 2.99
N LEU A 61 -5.37 -4.99 2.76
CA LEU A 61 -6.43 -4.39 3.57
C LEU A 61 -7.80 -4.95 3.14
N LEU A 62 -8.42 -5.74 4.01
CA LEU A 62 -9.64 -6.49 3.71
C LEU A 62 -10.93 -5.67 3.83
N THR A 63 -10.86 -4.44 4.35
CA THR A 63 -12.06 -3.67 4.72
C THR A 63 -11.84 -2.18 4.55
N GLN A 64 -12.82 -1.55 3.90
CA GLN A 64 -12.96 -0.11 3.76
C GLN A 64 -13.40 0.46 5.12
N TYR A 65 -12.47 0.54 6.08
CA TYR A 65 -12.75 1.21 7.34
C TYR A 65 -12.98 2.70 7.03
N SER A 66 -14.12 3.23 7.49
CA SER A 66 -14.28 4.67 7.66
C SER A 66 -13.21 5.12 8.65
N MET A 67 -12.06 5.56 8.17
CA MET A 67 -11.08 6.22 9.02
C MET A 67 -11.71 7.53 9.48
N ASP A 68 -12.29 7.54 10.68
CA ASP A 68 -12.55 8.78 11.38
C ASP A 68 -11.19 9.45 11.61
N GLU A 69 -11.00 10.62 10.99
CA GLU A 69 -9.87 11.47 11.31
C GLU A 69 -10.05 11.95 12.75
N ASP A 70 -9.22 11.45 13.66
CA ASP A 70 -9.02 12.10 14.96
C ASP A 70 -8.55 13.53 14.70
N THR A 71 -9.43 14.49 15.03
CA THR A 71 -9.14 15.91 15.00
C THR A 71 -8.55 16.27 16.35
N TYR A 72 -7.25 16.61 16.38
CA TYR A 72 -6.59 17.20 17.54
C TYR A 72 -6.46 18.71 17.35
#